data_AF-A0A352VZ39-F1
#
_entry.id   AF-A0A352VZ39-F1
#
_cell.length_a   1.000
_cell.length_b   1.000
_cell.length_c   1.000
_cell.angle_alpha   90.00
_cell.angle_beta   90.00
_cell.angle_gamma   90.00
#
_symmetry.space_group_name_H-M   'P 1'
#
loop_
_entity.id
_entity.type
_entity.pdbx_description
1 polymer ?
#
loop_
_entity_poly.entity_id
_entity_poly.type
_entity_poly.pdbx_seq_one_letter_code
_entity_poly.pdbx_strand_id
1 'polypeptide(L)'
;MRANFLRRIKNAPLVILGSSSPRRREIFSRLGIKYKIIAPADDPPVSFYKKFSNCELEKLLRTIVMQKYQSINRKTEIKIPIFCFDTVVFCRGRVLGKPQSRKEAEAMLRLLSGRKHQVITAALAGLDRQSVCLLYKTDVFFRKLSNKDISDYLDCREFSDAAGAY
;
A
#
# COMPACT_ATOMS: atom_id res chain seq x y z
N MET A 1 0.83 -25.86 12.27
CA MET A 1 1.44 -24.51 12.47
C MET A 1 0.49 -23.34 12.18
N ARG A 2 -0.23 -23.30 11.04
CA ARG A 2 -1.17 -22.19 10.68
C ARG A 2 -2.35 -21.97 11.65
N ALA A 3 -2.93 -23.03 12.23
CA ALA A 3 -4.09 -22.91 13.13
C ALA A 3 -3.76 -22.16 14.44
N ASN A 4 -2.59 -22.40 15.04
CA ASN A 4 -2.14 -21.70 16.24
C ASN A 4 -1.83 -20.22 15.99
N PHE A 5 -1.33 -19.89 14.79
CA PHE A 5 -1.09 -18.51 14.38
C PHE A 5 -2.39 -17.72 14.26
N LEU A 6 -3.38 -18.26 13.54
CA LEU A 6 -4.69 -17.61 13.40
C LEU A 6 -5.43 -17.46 14.74
N ARG A 7 -5.31 -18.45 15.64
CA ARG A 7 -5.89 -18.36 17.00
C ARG A 7 -5.24 -17.26 17.84
N ARG A 8 -3.92 -17.10 17.76
CA ARG A 8 -3.20 -16.00 18.45
C ARG A 8 -3.58 -14.63 17.91
N ILE A 9 -3.82 -14.51 16.61
CA ILE A 9 -4.25 -13.26 15.97
C ILE A 9 -5.67 -12.86 16.39
N LYS A 10 -6.62 -13.80 16.45
CA LYS A 10 -8.00 -13.51 16.88
C LYS A 10 -8.09 -13.02 18.34
N ASN A 11 -7.14 -13.43 19.17
CA ASN A 11 -7.02 -13.00 20.57
C ASN A 11 -6.01 -11.85 20.74
N ALA A 12 -5.48 -11.29 19.66
CA ALA A 12 -4.56 -10.17 19.73
C ALA A 12 -5.25 -8.94 20.33
N PRO A 13 -4.51 -8.09 21.05
CA PRO A 13 -5.04 -6.82 21.53
C PRO A 13 -5.54 -5.99 20.34
N LEU A 14 -6.45 -5.05 20.62
CA LEU A 14 -6.86 -4.04 19.65
C LEU A 14 -5.62 -3.37 19.04
N VAL A 15 -5.62 -3.16 17.73
CA VAL A 15 -4.55 -2.43 17.03
C VAL A 15 -5.10 -1.21 16.29
N ILE A 16 -4.22 -0.28 15.93
CA ILE A 16 -4.56 0.84 15.04
C ILE A 16 -4.08 0.49 13.62
N LEU A 17 -5.01 0.53 12.68
CA LEU A 17 -4.73 0.47 11.25
C LEU A 17 -4.55 1.90 10.72
N GLY A 18 -3.30 2.31 10.55
CA GLY A 18 -2.87 3.60 10.02
C GLY A 18 -2.95 3.70 8.50
N SER A 19 -4.06 3.25 7.90
CA SER A 19 -4.22 3.21 6.45
C SER A 19 -5.65 3.58 6.02
N SER A 20 -5.74 4.41 4.99
CA SER A 20 -6.97 4.75 4.28
C SER A 20 -7.41 3.66 3.27
N SER A 21 -6.56 2.68 2.98
CA SER A 21 -6.79 1.71 1.90
C SER A 21 -7.88 0.69 2.25
N PRO A 22 -8.96 0.57 1.45
CA PRO A 22 -9.99 -0.46 1.64
C PRO A 22 -9.42 -1.89 1.66
N ARG A 23 -8.43 -2.16 0.80
CA ARG A 23 -7.77 -3.47 0.69
C ARG A 23 -7.04 -3.87 1.98
N ARG A 24 -6.44 -2.92 2.70
CA ARG A 24 -5.77 -3.21 3.99
C ARG A 24 -6.78 -3.53 5.09
N ARG A 25 -7.93 -2.85 5.11
CA ARG A 25 -9.04 -3.16 6.02
C ARG A 25 -9.57 -4.58 5.82
N GLU A 26 -9.74 -4.96 4.55
CA GLU A 26 -10.18 -6.31 4.19
C GLU A 26 -9.19 -7.38 4.65
N ILE A 27 -7.88 -7.19 4.45
CA ILE A 27 -6.85 -8.12 4.94
C ILE A 27 -6.95 -8.30 6.46
N PHE A 28 -7.01 -7.21 7.21
CA PHE A 28 -7.11 -7.28 8.68
C PHE A 28 -8.41 -7.97 9.14
N SER A 29 -9.53 -7.67 8.47
CA SER A 29 -10.82 -8.29 8.75
C SER A 29 -10.80 -9.80 8.48
N ARG A 30 -10.27 -10.23 7.33
CA ARG A 30 -10.13 -11.65 6.96
C ARG A 30 -9.24 -12.43 7.94
N LEU A 31 -8.24 -11.76 8.53
CA LEU A 31 -7.37 -12.32 9.56
C LEU A 31 -8.03 -12.35 10.96
N GLY A 32 -9.19 -11.71 11.15
CA GLY A 32 -9.87 -11.61 12.43
C GLY A 32 -9.16 -10.70 13.43
N ILE A 33 -8.35 -9.75 12.95
CA ILE A 33 -7.67 -8.75 13.79
C ILE A 33 -8.69 -7.71 14.21
N LYS A 34 -8.79 -7.40 15.50
CA LYS A 34 -9.57 -6.25 15.99
C LYS A 34 -8.77 -4.98 15.75
N TYR A 35 -9.32 -4.03 15.00
CA TYR A 35 -8.63 -2.76 14.72
C TYR A 35 -9.53 -1.53 14.79
N LYS A 36 -8.93 -0.38 15.10
CA LYS A 36 -9.48 0.96 14.86
C LYS A 36 -8.73 1.59 13.68
N ILE A 37 -9.43 2.33 12.85
CA ILE A 37 -8.81 3.06 11.75
C ILE A 37 -8.49 4.46 12.24
N ILE A 38 -7.23 4.87 12.05
CA ILE A 38 -6.85 6.27 12.18
C ILE A 38 -6.16 6.63 10.87
N ALA A 39 -6.79 7.49 10.08
CA ALA A 39 -6.19 7.94 8.84
C ALA A 39 -4.91 8.74 9.16
N PRO A 40 -3.77 8.45 8.51
CA PRO A 40 -2.61 9.32 8.60
C PRO A 40 -2.97 10.69 8.03
N ALA A 41 -2.27 11.74 8.49
CA ALA A 41 -2.54 13.11 8.06
C ALA A 41 -2.40 13.30 6.54
N ASP A 42 -1.44 12.62 5.91
CA ASP A 42 -1.13 12.78 4.49
C ASP A 42 -0.78 11.44 3.82
N ASP A 43 -1.37 11.17 2.66
CA ASP A 43 -0.79 10.26 1.66
C ASP A 43 0.04 11.13 0.69
N PRO A 44 1.34 10.86 0.49
CA PRO A 44 2.16 11.70 -0.37
C PRO A 44 1.66 11.65 -1.83
N PRO A 45 1.57 12.79 -2.53
CA PRO A 45 1.08 12.83 -3.90
C PRO A 45 2.02 12.06 -4.84
N VAL A 46 1.49 11.55 -5.95
CA VAL A 46 2.28 10.80 -6.95
C VAL A 46 3.45 11.62 -7.49
N SER A 47 3.29 12.95 -7.56
CA SER A 47 4.34 13.91 -7.96
C SER A 47 5.57 13.91 -7.03
N PHE A 48 5.41 13.41 -5.79
CA PHE A 48 6.52 13.18 -4.87
C PHE A 48 7.46 12.08 -5.37
N TYR A 49 6.96 11.21 -6.27
CA TYR A 49 7.74 10.17 -6.87
C TYR A 49 8.28 10.55 -8.26
N LYS A 50 9.51 11.09 -8.28
CA LYS A 50 10.26 11.34 -9.53
C LYS A 50 11.00 10.07 -9.97
N LYS A 51 11.78 10.15 -11.07
CA LYS A 51 12.69 9.05 -11.47
C LYS A 51 13.57 8.72 -10.27
N PHE A 52 13.46 7.50 -9.76
CA PHE A 52 14.25 7.01 -8.64
C PHE A 52 15.05 5.78 -9.07
N SER A 53 16.24 5.65 -8.50
CA SER A 53 16.86 4.35 -8.33
C SER A 53 16.06 3.49 -7.35
N ASN A 54 16.25 2.17 -7.40
CA ASN A 54 15.59 1.27 -6.45
C ASN A 54 15.92 1.65 -5.00
N CYS A 55 17.18 1.98 -4.69
CA CYS A 55 17.61 2.31 -3.33
C CYS A 55 16.94 3.59 -2.78
N GLU A 56 16.75 4.60 -3.62
CA GLU A 56 16.06 5.83 -3.22
C GLU A 56 14.59 5.58 -2.93
N LEU A 57 13.94 4.75 -3.75
CA LEU A 57 12.54 4.38 -3.56
C LEU A 57 12.32 3.63 -2.24
N GLU A 58 13.19 2.67 -1.90
CA GLU A 58 13.10 1.96 -0.63
C GLU A 58 13.21 2.88 0.59
N LYS A 59 14.20 3.79 0.56
CA LYS A 59 14.40 4.78 1.63
C LYS A 59 13.18 5.69 1.74
N LEU A 60 12.64 6.15 0.62
CA LEU A 60 11.46 6.98 0.58
C LEU A 60 10.24 6.28 1.20
N LEU A 61 9.95 5.04 0.80
CA LEU A 61 8.82 4.28 1.35
C LEU A 61 8.93 4.07 2.85
N ARG A 62 10.14 3.78 3.36
CA ARG A 62 10.41 3.68 4.80
C ARG A 62 10.14 5.00 5.53
N THR A 63 10.60 6.12 4.96
CA THR A 63 10.35 7.45 5.50
C THR A 63 8.86 7.76 5.55
N ILE A 64 8.11 7.44 4.49
CA ILE A 64 6.66 7.69 4.42
C ILE A 64 5.91 6.92 5.51
N VAL A 65 6.15 5.61 5.66
CA VAL A 65 5.45 4.83 6.69
C VAL A 65 5.84 5.26 8.11
N MET A 66 7.08 5.73 8.31
CA MET A 66 7.53 6.31 9.58
C MET A 66 6.80 7.63 9.88
N GLN A 67 6.64 8.51 8.88
CA GLN A 67 5.88 9.75 9.03
C GLN A 67 4.40 9.48 9.35
N LYS A 68 3.79 8.51 8.66
CA LYS A 68 2.43 8.03 8.96
C LYS A 68 2.32 7.55 10.40
N TYR A 69 3.27 6.71 10.85
CA TYR A 69 3.34 6.23 12.24
C TYR A 69 3.44 7.38 13.24
N GLN A 70 4.40 8.30 13.06
CA GLN A 70 4.60 9.41 13.98
C GLN A 70 3.39 10.36 14.04
N SER A 71 2.72 10.59 12.91
CA SER A 71 1.50 11.40 12.84
C SER A 71 0.38 10.81 13.70
N ILE A 72 0.22 9.48 13.64
CA ILE A 72 -0.78 8.76 14.43
C ILE A 72 -0.36 8.67 15.90
N ASN A 73 0.89 8.27 16.16
CA ASN A 73 1.42 8.06 17.51
C ASN A 73 1.36 9.34 18.37
N ARG A 74 1.53 10.52 17.76
CA ARG A 74 1.36 11.81 18.44
C ARG A 74 -0.09 12.13 18.85
N LYS A 75 -1.08 11.56 18.16
CA LYS A 75 -2.51 11.77 18.40
C LYS A 75 -3.11 10.72 19.34
N THR A 76 -2.36 9.65 19.64
CA THR A 76 -2.83 8.52 20.43
C THR A 76 -2.24 8.58 21.83
N GLU A 77 -3.08 8.84 22.83
CA GLU A 77 -2.67 8.86 24.24
C GLU A 77 -2.51 7.44 24.83
N ILE A 78 -3.15 6.45 24.21
CA ILE A 78 -3.14 5.05 24.66
C ILE A 78 -2.06 4.28 23.89
N LYS A 79 -1.27 3.47 24.61
CA LYS A 79 -0.25 2.57 24.06
C LYS A 79 -0.88 1.40 23.30
N ILE A 80 -1.37 1.67 22.09
CA ILE A 80 -1.96 0.68 21.19
C ILE A 80 -0.99 0.45 20.02
N PRO A 81 -0.72 -0.81 19.59
CA PRO A 81 0.13 -1.06 18.43
C PRO A 81 -0.44 -0.41 17.16
N ILE A 82 0.40 0.29 16.40
CA ILE A 82 0.03 0.98 15.15
C ILE A 82 0.69 0.27 13.98
N PHE A 83 -0.11 -0.01 12.94
CA PHE A 83 0.34 -0.58 11.68
C PHE A 83 0.15 0.42 10.54
N CYS A 84 1.25 0.83 9.92
CA CYS A 84 1.26 1.76 8.78
C CYS A 84 1.77 1.04 7.54
N PHE A 85 1.21 1.41 6.39
CA PHE A 85 1.57 0.82 5.11
C PHE A 85 1.71 1.89 4.04
N ASP A 86 2.63 1.64 3.11
CA ASP A 86 2.71 2.34 1.84
C ASP A 86 2.99 1.32 0.73
N THR A 87 2.38 1.51 -0.43
CA THR A 87 2.47 0.54 -1.53
C THR A 87 2.53 1.27 -2.85
N VAL A 88 3.55 0.96 -3.65
CA VAL A 88 3.78 1.55 -4.96
C VAL A 88 3.97 0.47 -6.02
N VAL A 89 3.58 0.80 -7.25
CA VAL A 89 3.91 0.01 -8.43
C VAL A 89 5.10 0.66 -9.12
N PHE A 90 6.16 -0.09 -9.40
CA PHE A 90 7.37 0.40 -10.06
C PHE A 90 7.57 -0.33 -11.38
N CYS A 91 7.60 0.43 -12.48
CA CYS A 91 7.78 -0.10 -13.83
C CYS A 91 8.68 0.83 -14.64
N ARG A 92 9.74 0.28 -15.27
CA ARG A 92 10.67 1.02 -16.15
C ARG A 92 11.21 2.33 -15.54
N GLY A 93 11.63 2.31 -14.27
CA GLY A 93 12.18 3.49 -13.61
C GLY A 93 11.14 4.51 -13.13
N ARG A 94 9.84 4.17 -13.23
CA ARG A 94 8.73 5.06 -12.85
C ARG A 94 7.92 4.43 -11.74
N VAL A 95 7.62 5.24 -10.72
CA VAL A 95 6.59 4.92 -9.72
C VAL A 95 5.23 5.29 -10.30
N LEU A 96 4.28 4.36 -10.22
CA LEU A 96 2.89 4.54 -10.58
C LEU A 96 2.08 4.55 -9.29
N GLY A 97 1.60 5.74 -8.90
CA GLY A 97 0.67 5.90 -7.79
C GLY A 97 -0.78 5.69 -8.22
N LYS A 98 -1.71 6.24 -7.44
CA LYS A 98 -3.14 6.22 -7.80
C LYS A 98 -3.38 7.13 -9.01
N PRO A 99 -4.10 6.68 -10.06
CA PRO A 99 -4.44 7.52 -11.19
C PRO A 99 -5.42 8.62 -10.78
N GLN A 100 -5.22 9.83 -11.27
CA GLN A 100 -6.11 10.98 -11.06
C GLN A 100 -7.23 11.07 -12.11
N SER A 101 -7.12 10.29 -13.20
CA SER A 101 -8.12 10.25 -14.26
C SER A 101 -8.16 8.89 -14.96
N ARG A 102 -9.26 8.61 -15.65
CA ARG A 102 -9.37 7.42 -16.53
C ARG A 102 -8.25 7.38 -17.58
N LYS A 103 -7.90 8.54 -18.16
CA LYS A 103 -6.81 8.66 -19.15
C LYS A 103 -5.45 8.27 -18.55
N GLU A 104 -5.20 8.69 -17.32
CA GLU A 104 -3.98 8.32 -16.61
C GLU A 104 -3.96 6.82 -16.28
N ALA A 105 -5.09 6.26 -15.82
CA ALA A 105 -5.24 4.84 -15.58
C ALA A 105 -5.00 4.00 -16.84
N GLU A 106 -5.54 4.43 -17.99
CA GLU A 106 -5.31 3.80 -19.29
C GLU A 106 -3.81 3.80 -19.64
N ALA A 107 -3.12 4.94 -19.47
CA ALA A 107 -1.70 5.05 -19.74
C ALA A 107 -0.86 4.14 -18.82
N MET A 108 -1.23 4.02 -17.55
CA MET A 108 -0.60 3.08 -16.62
C MET A 108 -0.80 1.64 -17.08
N LEU A 109 -2.02 1.22 -17.40
CA LEU A 109 -2.32 -0.15 -17.85
C LEU A 109 -1.59 -0.50 -19.16
N ARG A 110 -1.48 0.44 -20.10
CA ARG A 110 -0.68 0.27 -21.33
C ARG A 110 0.81 0.12 -21.04
N LEU A 111 1.34 0.85 -20.06
CA LEU A 111 2.72 0.71 -19.60
C LEU A 111 2.97 -0.66 -18.96
N LEU A 112 2.02 -1.19 -18.20
CA LEU A 112 2.15 -2.49 -17.52
C LEU A 112 1.89 -3.69 -18.45
N SER A 113 1.04 -3.53 -19.47
CA SER A 113 0.63 -4.58 -20.42
C SER A 113 1.81 -5.37 -21.00
N GLY A 114 1.78 -6.70 -20.83
CA GLY A 114 2.80 -7.62 -21.34
C GLY A 114 4.17 -7.51 -20.67
N ARG A 115 4.26 -6.86 -19.50
CA ARG A 115 5.54 -6.57 -18.84
C ARG A 115 5.58 -7.09 -17.41
N LYS A 116 6.82 -7.26 -16.96
CA LYS A 116 7.17 -7.38 -15.55
C LYS A 116 7.21 -5.99 -14.92
N HIS A 117 6.66 -5.87 -13.72
CA HIS A 117 6.81 -4.72 -12.83
C HIS A 117 6.90 -5.18 -11.39
N GLN A 118 7.24 -4.27 -10.48
CA GLN A 118 7.38 -4.58 -9.07
C GLN A 118 6.30 -3.87 -8.26
N VAL A 119 5.64 -4.61 -7.37
CA VAL A 119 4.83 -4.04 -6.30
C VAL A 119 5.71 -4.00 -5.06
N ILE A 120 5.93 -2.81 -4.52
CA ILE A 120 6.79 -2.60 -3.36
C ILE A 120 5.92 -2.09 -2.21
N THR A 121 5.91 -2.83 -1.10
CA THR A 121 5.17 -2.47 0.11
C THR A 121 6.16 -2.19 1.24
N ALA A 122 6.09 -1.01 1.83
CA ALA A 122 6.63 -0.78 3.17
C ALA A 122 5.52 -1.06 4.19
N ALA A 123 5.85 -1.86 5.20
CA ALA A 123 4.98 -2.19 6.32
C ALA A 123 5.71 -1.87 7.62
N LEU A 124 5.14 -0.97 8.42
CA LEU A 124 5.68 -0.59 9.70
C LEU A 124 4.71 -0.98 10.80
N ALA A 125 5.24 -1.66 11.82
CA ALA A 125 4.55 -1.91 13.09
C ALA A 125 5.29 -1.16 14.20
N GLY A 126 4.57 -0.44 15.05
CA GLY A 126 5.19 0.30 16.14
C GLY A 126 4.31 0.37 17.39
N LEU A 127 4.96 0.59 18.52
CA LEU A 127 4.35 0.83 19.82
C LEU A 127 5.23 1.81 20.58
N ASP A 128 4.66 2.94 20.99
CA ASP A 128 5.36 3.97 21.75
C ASP A 128 6.60 4.48 21.00
N ARG A 129 7.82 4.29 21.53
CA ARG A 129 9.08 4.69 20.90
C ARG A 129 9.72 3.62 20.01
N GLN A 130 9.17 2.41 20.00
CA GLN A 130 9.74 1.30 19.24
C GLN A 130 8.95 1.07 17.96
N SER A 131 9.65 0.87 16.84
CA SER A 131 9.02 0.46 15.60
C SER A 131 9.95 -0.41 14.77
N VAL A 132 9.34 -1.27 13.97
CA VAL A 132 10.01 -2.11 12.98
C VAL A 132 9.38 -1.84 11.63
N CYS A 133 10.21 -1.61 10.62
CA CYS A 133 9.77 -1.43 9.24
C CYS A 133 10.35 -2.54 8.37
N LEU A 134 9.45 -3.27 7.71
CA LEU A 134 9.78 -4.27 6.71
C LEU A 134 9.45 -3.73 5.32
N LEU A 135 10.21 -4.17 4.33
CA LEU A 135 9.99 -3.85 2.94
C LEU A 135 9.83 -5.15 2.16
N TYR A 136 8.75 -5.25 1.40
CA TYR A 136 8.43 -6.41 0.57
C TYR A 136 8.35 -6.00 -0.88
N LYS A 137 9.05 -6.74 -1.75
CA LYS A 137 8.99 -6.57 -3.19
C LYS A 137 8.41 -7.81 -3.82
N THR A 138 7.46 -7.62 -4.73
CA THR A 138 6.83 -8.72 -5.45
C THR A 138 6.88 -8.39 -6.93
N ASP A 139 7.47 -9.30 -7.70
CA ASP A 139 7.45 -9.23 -9.14
C ASP A 139 6.08 -9.68 -9.66
N VAL A 140 5.46 -8.86 -10.48
CA VAL A 140 4.17 -9.13 -11.12
C VAL A 140 4.38 -9.11 -12.63
N PHE A 141 3.80 -10.08 -13.31
CA PHE A 141 3.85 -10.18 -14.77
C PHE A 141 2.44 -10.06 -15.33
N PHE A 142 2.22 -9.04 -16.13
CA PHE A 142 0.97 -8.91 -16.86
C PHE A 142 1.03 -9.68 -18.18
N ARG A 143 -0.06 -10.36 -18.51
CA ARG A 143 -0.33 -10.74 -19.90
C ARG A 143 -0.41 -9.49 -20.77
N LYS A 144 -0.32 -9.66 -22.09
CA LYS A 144 -0.65 -8.58 -23.02
C LYS A 144 -2.14 -8.25 -22.89
N LEU A 145 -2.44 -6.98 -22.64
CA LEU A 145 -3.78 -6.42 -22.58
C LEU A 145 -4.13 -5.82 -23.94
N SER A 146 -5.30 -6.18 -24.47
CA SER A 146 -5.90 -5.56 -25.65
C SER A 146 -6.54 -4.21 -25.28
N ASN A 147 -6.90 -3.42 -26.29
CA ASN A 147 -7.65 -2.18 -26.06
C ASN A 147 -9.01 -2.46 -25.39
N LYS A 148 -9.65 -3.57 -25.74
CA LYS A 148 -10.92 -3.99 -25.15
C LYS A 148 -10.75 -4.37 -23.68
N ASP A 149 -9.72 -5.15 -23.33
CA ASP A 149 -9.41 -5.49 -21.93
C ASP A 149 -9.28 -4.23 -21.05
N ILE A 150 -8.53 -3.24 -21.55
CA ILE A 150 -8.28 -2.00 -20.82
C ILE A 150 -9.57 -1.19 -20.69
N SER A 151 -10.35 -1.04 -21.78
CA SER A 151 -11.61 -0.30 -21.74
C SER A 151 -12.61 -0.94 -20.78
N ASP A 152 -12.85 -2.24 -20.93
CA ASP A 152 -13.81 -2.99 -20.12
C ASP A 152 -13.44 -2.92 -18.63
N TYR A 153 -12.15 -3.03 -18.29
CA TYR A 153 -11.68 -2.88 -16.91
C TYR A 153 -11.88 -1.45 -16.37
N LEU A 154 -11.57 -0.42 -17.17
CA LEU A 154 -11.75 0.96 -16.75
C LEU A 154 -13.23 1.33 -16.55
N ASP A 155 -14.16 0.62 -17.20
CA ASP A 155 -15.60 0.81 -17.02
C ASP A 155 -16.08 0.34 -15.63
N CYS A 156 -15.40 -0.62 -15.01
CA CYS A 156 -15.67 -1.06 -13.64
C CYS A 156 -15.26 -0.02 -12.57
N ARG A 157 -14.46 0.99 -12.93
CA ARG A 157 -13.96 2.06 -12.05
C ARG A 157 -13.15 1.62 -10.82
N GLU A 158 -12.75 0.35 -10.75
CA GLU A 158 -11.95 -0.20 -9.63
C GLU A 158 -10.54 0.43 -9.51
N PHE A 159 -10.07 1.10 -10.56
CA PHE A 159 -8.73 1.68 -10.66
C PHE A 159 -8.50 2.90 -9.76
N SER A 160 -9.55 3.60 -9.31
CA SER A 160 -9.46 4.94 -8.72
C SER A 160 -8.61 5.00 -7.45
N ASP A 161 -8.67 3.96 -6.62
CA ASP A 161 -7.93 3.88 -5.35
C ASP A 161 -6.72 2.95 -5.41
N ALA A 162 -6.29 2.61 -6.62
CA ALA A 162 -5.32 1.57 -6.86
C ALA A 162 -4.03 2.12 -7.49
N ALA A 163 -2.91 1.95 -6.77
CA ALA A 163 -1.60 2.32 -7.31
C ALA A 163 -1.28 1.50 -8.57
N GLY A 164 -0.88 2.15 -9.66
CA GLY A 164 -0.69 1.49 -10.95
C GLY A 164 -1.99 1.14 -11.68
N ALA A 165 -3.13 1.65 -11.18
CA ALA A 165 -4.47 1.46 -11.73
C ALA A 165 -4.99 0.01 -11.69
N TYR A 166 -4.52 -0.85 -10.76
CA TYR A 166 -5.06 -2.20 -10.55
C TYR A 166 -4.93 -2.76 -9.10
#